data_AF-A0AAW0ERJ8-F1
#
_entry.id   AF-A0AAW0ERJ8-F1
#
_cell.length_a   1.000
_cell.length_b   1.000
_cell.length_c   1.000
_cell.angle_alpha   90.00
_cell.angle_beta   90.00
_cell.angle_gamma   90.00
#
_symmetry.space_group_name_H-M   'P 1'
#
loop_
_entity.id
_entity.type
_entity.pdbx_description
1 polymer ?
#
loop_
_entity_poly.entity_id
_entity_poly.type
_entity_poly.pdbx_seq_one_letter_code
_entity_poly.pdbx_strand_id
1 'polypeptide(L)'
;MSSKQQSDEALLDARINANRLEYPEQSLVLVALIASFQPLYFSHAINGLDWRQLSNLVLYVIITGCTTYMLRQAYAVMVQSEFWSRQRHFAEVSDERAKVLRRLRLQVAVGYSLFFLNSVFFVVSTCLMAYIFRHTDPRASYILSPTLTAALLWLIAQKNEESRQRRMRLHK
;
A
#
# COMPACT_ATOMS: atom_id res chain seq x y z
N MET A 1 -35.84 5.25 5.16
CA MET A 1 -34.58 5.33 5.93
C MET A 1 -34.40 6.79 6.32
N SER A 2 -34.23 7.08 7.61
CA SER A 2 -34.45 8.40 8.21
C SER A 2 -33.30 9.36 7.92
N SER A 3 -33.61 10.61 7.54
CA SER A 3 -32.65 11.70 7.24
C SER A 3 -31.62 11.97 8.34
N LYS A 4 -31.92 11.60 9.59
CA LYS A 4 -30.98 11.65 10.72
C LYS A 4 -29.75 10.73 10.54
N GLN A 5 -29.92 9.54 9.94
CA GLN A 5 -28.80 8.62 9.72
C GLN A 5 -27.80 9.16 8.70
N GLN A 6 -28.29 9.82 7.63
CA GLN A 6 -27.42 10.46 6.64
C GLN A 6 -26.64 11.65 7.23
N SER A 7 -27.26 12.42 8.13
CA SER A 7 -26.60 13.53 8.82
C SER A 7 -25.48 13.06 9.76
N ASP A 8 -25.71 11.97 10.50
CA ASP A 8 -24.71 11.40 11.41
C ASP A 8 -23.56 10.73 10.66
N GLU A 9 -23.83 10.09 9.51
CA GLU A 9 -22.80 9.55 8.62
C GLU A 9 -21.96 10.67 8.01
N ALA A 10 -22.57 11.75 7.54
CA ALA A 10 -21.86 12.91 7.01
C ALA A 10 -20.97 13.60 8.07
N LEU A 11 -21.46 13.71 9.32
CA LEU A 11 -20.68 14.23 10.44
C LEU A 11 -19.52 13.32 10.84
N LEU A 12 -19.72 12.00 10.77
CA LEU A 12 -18.66 11.01 10.99
C LEU A 12 -17.59 11.11 9.91
N ASP A 13 -17.98 11.16 8.63
CA ASP A 13 -17.04 11.31 7.52
C ASP A 13 -16.29 12.64 7.58
N ALA A 14 -16.95 13.72 7.98
CA ALA A 14 -16.29 15.01 8.20
C ALA A 14 -15.24 14.93 9.32
N ARG A 15 -15.52 14.24 10.44
CA ARG A 15 -14.56 14.05 11.53
C ARG A 15 -13.43 13.07 11.19
N ILE A 16 -13.70 12.07 10.35
CA ILE A 16 -12.69 11.16 9.80
C ILE A 16 -11.76 11.93 8.87
N ASN A 17 -12.30 12.77 7.98
CA ASN A 17 -11.53 13.61 7.08
C ASN A 17 -10.76 14.72 7.81
N ALA A 18 -11.31 15.29 8.88
CA ALA A 18 -10.63 16.31 9.70
C ALA A 18 -9.36 15.77 10.40
N ASN A 19 -9.23 14.45 10.57
CA ASN A 19 -8.04 13.83 11.12
C ASN A 19 -7.11 13.20 10.07
N ARG A 20 -7.29 13.52 8.79
CA ARG A 20 -6.43 13.03 7.72
C ARG A 20 -4.98 13.45 7.98
N LEU A 21 -4.08 12.48 7.99
CA LEU A 21 -2.66 12.75 8.22
C LEU A 21 -2.04 13.40 6.99
N GLU A 22 -1.44 14.57 7.19
CA GLU A 22 -0.58 15.19 6.20
C GLU A 22 0.77 14.47 6.19
N TYR A 23 0.97 13.62 5.19
CA TYR A 23 2.27 13.05 4.84
C TYR A 23 2.52 13.26 3.34
N PRO A 24 3.79 13.35 2.91
CA PRO A 24 4.10 13.57 1.50
C PRO A 24 3.72 12.33 0.66
N GLU A 25 2.48 12.28 0.16
CA GLU A 25 1.98 11.15 -0.64
C GLU A 25 2.87 10.85 -1.86
N GLN A 26 3.54 11.87 -2.41
CA GLN A 26 4.49 11.74 -3.52
C GLN A 26 5.66 10.83 -3.18
N SER A 27 6.12 10.82 -1.93
CA SER A 27 7.21 9.93 -1.49
C SER A 27 6.79 8.46 -1.55
N LEU A 28 5.52 8.16 -1.26
CA LEU A 28 4.99 6.79 -1.37
C LEU A 28 4.95 6.32 -2.82
N VAL A 29 4.64 7.22 -3.76
CA VAL A 29 4.65 6.91 -5.19
C VAL A 29 6.05 6.56 -5.65
N LEU A 30 7.05 7.34 -5.24
CA LEU A 30 8.45 7.09 -5.60
C LEU A 30 8.95 5.75 -5.04
N VAL A 31 8.63 5.44 -3.79
CA VAL A 31 8.97 4.14 -3.18
C VAL A 31 8.24 2.99 -3.89
N ALA A 32 6.97 3.15 -4.23
CA ALA A 32 6.21 2.15 -4.97
C ALA A 32 6.78 1.90 -6.38
N LEU A 33 7.28 2.96 -7.04
CA LEU A 33 7.91 2.87 -8.35
C LEU A 33 9.25 2.13 -8.28
N ILE A 34 10.07 2.41 -7.26
CA ILE A 34 11.33 1.69 -7.04
C ILE A 34 11.05 0.21 -6.78
N ALA A 35 10.05 -0.10 -5.96
CA ALA A 35 9.67 -1.47 -5.64
C ALA A 35 9.13 -2.23 -6.87
N SER A 36 8.32 -1.59 -7.70
CA SER A 36 7.76 -2.19 -8.92
C SER A 36 8.80 -2.38 -10.03
N PHE A 37 9.98 -1.76 -9.93
CA PHE A 37 11.08 -1.99 -10.86
C PHE A 37 11.75 -3.36 -10.66
N GLN A 38 11.68 -3.94 -9.46
CA GLN A 38 12.25 -5.26 -9.16
C GLN A 38 11.74 -6.39 -10.07
N PRO A 39 10.42 -6.62 -10.22
CA PRO A 39 9.91 -7.65 -11.12
C PRO A 39 10.21 -7.33 -12.59
N LEU A 40 10.30 -6.06 -12.98
CA LEU A 40 10.71 -5.65 -14.33
C LEU A 40 12.16 -6.08 -14.59
N TYR A 41 13.05 -5.78 -13.65
CA TYR A 41 14.45 -6.17 -13.73
C TYR A 41 14.59 -7.70 -13.80
N PHE A 42 13.86 -8.44 -12.97
CA PHE A 42 13.86 -9.91 -13.01
C PHE A 42 13.40 -10.43 -14.38
N SER A 43 12.30 -9.91 -14.92
CA SER A 43 11.76 -10.32 -16.22
C SER A 43 12.76 -10.07 -17.35
N HIS A 44 13.42 -8.91 -17.35
CA HIS A 44 14.39 -8.56 -18.39
C HIS A 44 15.69 -9.36 -18.26
N ALA A 45 16.29 -9.36 -17.07
CA ALA A 45 17.64 -9.90 -16.85
C ALA A 45 17.66 -11.44 -16.73
N ILE A 46 16.60 -12.05 -16.17
CA ILE A 46 16.58 -13.49 -15.89
C ILE A 46 15.72 -14.23 -16.90
N ASN A 47 14.51 -13.74 -17.21
CA ASN A 47 13.62 -14.41 -18.16
C ASN A 47 13.88 -14.00 -19.62
N GLY A 48 14.82 -13.08 -19.87
CA GLY A 48 15.26 -12.72 -21.21
C GLY A 48 14.24 -11.93 -22.04
N LEU A 49 13.24 -11.30 -21.41
CA LEU A 49 12.28 -10.45 -22.11
C LEU A 49 12.94 -9.13 -22.54
N ASP A 50 13.32 -9.06 -23.81
CA ASP A 50 14.00 -7.89 -24.38
C ASP A 50 13.08 -6.65 -24.40
N TRP A 51 13.56 -5.57 -23.79
CA TRP A 51 12.90 -4.25 -23.75
C TRP A 51 12.93 -3.50 -25.10
N ARG A 52 13.75 -3.94 -26.07
CA ARG A 52 13.81 -3.32 -27.41
C ARG A 52 12.57 -3.65 -28.23
N GLN A 53 11.90 -4.75 -27.92
CA GLN A 53 10.66 -5.13 -28.57
C GLN A 53 9.52 -4.27 -28.02
N LEU A 54 8.87 -3.50 -28.90
CA LEU A 54 7.82 -2.53 -28.52
C LEU A 54 6.70 -3.15 -27.68
N SER A 55 6.27 -4.38 -28.01
CA SER A 55 5.24 -5.10 -27.25
C SER A 55 5.64 -5.33 -25.79
N ASN A 56 6.91 -5.65 -25.53
CA ASN A 56 7.42 -5.92 -24.19
C ASN A 56 7.61 -4.59 -23.44
N LEU A 57 8.03 -3.53 -24.14
CA LEU A 57 8.14 -2.19 -23.55
C LEU A 57 6.79 -1.64 -23.10
N VAL A 58 5.76 -1.77 -23.93
CA VAL A 58 4.38 -1.40 -23.56
C VAL A 58 3.91 -2.23 -22.36
N LEU A 59 4.18 -3.53 -22.36
CA LEU A 59 3.87 -4.42 -21.24
C LEU A 59 4.55 -3.95 -19.95
N TYR A 60 5.85 -3.64 -20.01
CA TYR A 60 6.61 -3.16 -18.86
C TYR A 60 6.04 -1.87 -18.28
N VAL A 61 5.68 -0.90 -19.12
CA VAL A 61 5.08 0.36 -18.67
C VAL A 61 3.73 0.12 -17.99
N ILE A 62 2.85 -0.68 -18.61
CA ILE A 62 1.50 -0.96 -18.08
C ILE A 62 1.60 -1.69 -16.75
N ILE A 63 2.33 -2.80 -16.69
CA ILE A 63 2.40 -3.64 -15.48
C ILE A 63 3.11 -2.89 -14.35
N THR A 64 4.18 -2.16 -14.63
CA THR A 64 4.87 -1.33 -13.63
C THR A 64 3.96 -0.22 -13.11
N GLY A 65 3.22 0.45 -14.00
CA GLY A 65 2.24 1.48 -13.63
C GLY A 65 1.13 0.94 -12.73
N CYS A 66 0.51 -0.18 -13.12
CA CYS A 66 -0.52 -0.84 -12.33
C CYS A 66 0.01 -1.30 -10.96
N THR A 67 1.17 -1.96 -10.93
CA THR A 67 1.79 -2.44 -9.69
C THR A 67 2.11 -1.27 -8.75
N THR A 68 2.66 -0.18 -9.28
CA THR A 68 2.95 1.05 -8.54
C THR A 68 1.68 1.65 -7.95
N TYR A 69 0.61 1.71 -8.72
CA TYR A 69 -0.69 2.21 -8.26
C TYR A 69 -1.23 1.37 -7.09
N MET A 70 -1.24 0.05 -7.22
CA MET A 70 -1.74 -0.86 -6.18
C MET A 70 -0.90 -0.79 -4.91
N LEU A 71 0.43 -0.77 -5.04
CA LEU A 71 1.35 -0.61 -3.90
C LEU A 71 1.16 0.73 -3.21
N ARG A 72 1.02 1.84 -3.95
CA ARG A 72 0.71 3.16 -3.38
C ARG A 72 -0.56 3.12 -2.54
N GLN A 73 -1.63 2.51 -3.07
CA GLN A 73 -2.89 2.38 -2.34
C GLN A 73 -2.72 1.55 -1.06
N ALA A 74 -2.00 0.42 -1.15
CA ALA A 74 -1.68 -0.40 0.01
C ALA A 74 -0.87 0.38 1.07
N TYR A 75 0.12 1.17 0.65
CA TYR A 75 0.91 2.03 1.54
C TYR A 75 0.04 3.06 2.25
N ALA A 76 -0.78 3.80 1.51
CA ALA A 76 -1.63 4.84 2.09
C ALA A 76 -2.55 4.27 3.17
N VAL A 77 -3.21 3.15 2.88
CA VAL A 77 -4.14 2.50 3.81
C VAL A 77 -3.42 1.93 5.03
N MET A 78 -2.30 1.23 4.84
CA MET A 78 -1.55 0.65 5.96
C MET A 78 -0.92 1.72 6.87
N VAL A 79 -0.35 2.79 6.30
CA VAL A 79 0.22 3.90 7.09
C VAL A 79 -0.83 4.53 7.97
N GLN A 80 -2.02 4.79 7.42
CA GLN A 80 -3.14 5.30 8.20
C GLN A 80 -3.54 4.29 9.29
N SER A 81 -3.74 3.02 8.94
CA SER A 81 -4.12 1.99 9.90
C SER A 81 -3.15 1.87 11.08
N GLU A 82 -1.84 1.83 10.81
CA GLU A 82 -0.80 1.78 11.84
C GLU A 82 -0.76 3.05 12.70
N PHE A 83 -0.87 4.22 12.08
CA PHE A 83 -0.89 5.48 12.83
C PHE A 83 -2.06 5.52 13.81
N TRP A 84 -3.26 5.16 13.36
CA TRP A 84 -4.49 5.17 14.15
C TRP A 84 -4.51 4.09 15.23
N SER A 85 -3.97 2.90 14.95
CA SER A 85 -3.79 1.83 15.94
C SER A 85 -2.99 2.34 17.15
N ARG A 86 -1.95 3.13 16.90
CA ARG A 86 -1.06 3.68 17.94
C ARG A 86 -1.59 4.94 18.61
N GLN A 87 -2.70 5.52 18.16
CA GLN A 87 -3.22 6.79 18.69
C GLN A 87 -3.89 6.64 20.08
N ARG A 88 -4.49 5.49 20.39
CA ARG A 88 -5.20 5.26 21.67
C ARG A 88 -4.31 5.35 22.91
N HIS A 89 -3.01 5.07 22.79
CA HIS A 89 -2.09 5.02 23.94
C HIS A 89 -1.58 6.39 24.42
N PHE A 90 -2.02 7.50 23.81
CA PHE A 90 -1.32 8.78 23.99
C PHE A 90 -2.21 10.02 23.97
N ALA A 91 -3.52 9.87 24.24
CA ALA A 91 -4.39 10.99 24.56
C ALA A 91 -4.02 11.71 25.89
N GLU A 92 -2.93 11.28 26.54
CA GLU A 92 -2.52 11.67 27.89
C GLU A 92 -1.40 12.74 27.92
N VAL A 93 -0.90 13.24 26.78
CA VAL A 93 0.28 14.14 26.73
C VAL A 93 -0.08 15.55 26.24
N SER A 94 0.50 16.58 26.87
CA SER A 94 0.26 18.00 26.60
C SER A 94 0.64 18.48 25.17
N ASP A 95 -0.08 19.51 24.70
CA ASP A 95 -0.17 19.95 23.29
C ASP A 95 1.13 20.30 22.57
N GLU A 96 2.14 20.85 23.25
CA GLU A 96 3.42 21.21 22.59
C GLU A 96 4.29 20.00 22.27
N ARG A 97 4.37 19.02 23.18
CA ARG A 97 5.12 17.77 22.95
C ARG A 97 4.36 16.84 22.01
N ALA A 98 3.04 16.96 21.94
CA ALA A 98 2.19 16.18 21.07
C ALA A 98 2.53 16.34 19.58
N LYS A 99 2.92 17.54 19.12
CA LYS A 99 3.27 17.78 17.70
C LYS A 99 4.53 17.00 17.26
N VAL A 100 5.59 17.05 18.07
CA VAL A 100 6.85 16.34 17.78
C VAL A 100 6.64 14.84 17.86
N LEU A 101 5.94 14.36 18.89
CA LEU A 101 5.58 12.95 19.03
C LEU A 101 4.72 12.45 17.87
N ARG A 102 3.77 13.27 17.38
CA ARG A 102 2.93 12.94 16.21
C ARG A 102 3.76 12.76 14.94
N ARG A 103 4.73 13.66 14.69
CA ARG A 103 5.64 13.55 13.53
C ARG A 103 6.52 12.31 13.62
N LEU A 104 7.11 12.05 14.79
CA LEU A 104 7.97 10.87 14.99
C LEU A 104 7.18 9.57 14.78
N ARG A 105 5.93 9.51 15.26
CA ARG A 105 5.04 8.35 15.06
C ARG A 105 4.65 8.14 13.61
N LEU A 106 4.34 9.23 12.91
CA LEU A 106 4.06 9.16 11.48
C LEU A 106 5.27 8.58 10.73
N GLN A 107 6.48 9.02 11.08
CA GLN A 107 7.71 8.48 10.48
C GLN A 107 7.90 6.98 10.78
N VAL A 108 7.65 6.54 12.01
CA VAL A 108 7.74 5.12 12.38
C VAL A 108 6.65 4.28 11.68
N ALA A 109 5.42 4.77 11.63
CA ALA A 109 4.32 4.10 10.94
C ALA A 109 4.62 3.97 9.43
N VAL A 110 5.07 5.05 8.79
CA VAL A 110 5.50 5.05 7.39
C VAL A 110 6.64 4.06 7.17
N GLY A 111 7.70 4.13 7.98
CA GLY A 111 8.85 3.24 7.86
C GLY A 111 8.48 1.77 8.01
N TYR A 112 7.68 1.44 9.03
CA TYR A 112 7.22 0.06 9.25
C TYR A 112 6.34 -0.44 8.12
N SER A 113 5.32 0.34 7.71
CA SER A 113 4.40 -0.06 6.64
C SER A 113 5.15 -0.25 5.31
N LEU A 114 6.05 0.68 4.97
CA LEU A 114 6.87 0.57 3.76
C LEU A 114 7.78 -0.65 3.81
N PHE A 115 8.49 -0.87 4.93
CA PHE A 115 9.37 -2.02 5.08
C PHE A 115 8.61 -3.34 4.97
N PHE A 116 7.51 -3.47 5.70
CA PHE A 116 6.70 -4.69 5.73
C PHE A 116 6.12 -5.01 4.34
N LEU A 117 5.43 -4.05 3.73
CA LEU A 117 4.79 -4.28 2.43
C LEU A 117 5.80 -4.53 1.32
N ASN A 118 6.92 -3.79 1.29
CA ASN A 118 7.99 -4.06 0.31
C ASN A 118 8.64 -5.42 0.53
N SER A 119 8.90 -5.82 1.78
CA SER A 119 9.51 -7.12 2.09
C SER A 119 8.61 -8.27 1.63
N VAL A 120 7.32 -8.20 1.97
CA VAL A 120 6.34 -9.21 1.53
C VAL A 120 6.22 -9.19 0.00
N PHE A 121 6.13 -8.01 -0.62
CA PHE A 121 6.09 -7.89 -2.08
C PHE A 121 7.30 -8.55 -2.74
N PHE A 122 8.50 -8.22 -2.28
CA PHE A 122 9.74 -8.74 -2.83
C PHE A 122 9.82 -10.27 -2.69
N VAL A 123 9.55 -10.80 -1.50
CA VAL A 123 9.64 -12.25 -1.24
C VAL A 123 8.61 -13.01 -2.06
N VAL A 124 7.35 -12.58 -2.04
CA VAL A 124 6.26 -13.29 -2.72
C VAL A 124 6.37 -13.15 -4.23
N SER A 125 6.64 -11.95 -4.75
CA SER A 125 6.83 -11.71 -6.19
C SER A 125 8.02 -12.50 -6.72
N THR A 126 9.16 -12.50 -6.02
CA THR A 126 10.34 -13.28 -6.41
C THR A 126 10.07 -14.78 -6.35
N CYS A 127 9.38 -15.28 -5.32
CA CYS A 127 8.98 -16.69 -5.23
C CYS A 127 8.07 -17.08 -6.41
N LEU A 128 7.11 -16.23 -6.75
CA LEU A 128 6.22 -16.47 -7.89
C LEU A 128 7.00 -16.49 -9.21
N MET A 129 7.89 -15.53 -9.47
CA MET A 129 8.66 -15.46 -10.71
C MET A 129 9.73 -16.55 -10.83
N ALA A 130 10.45 -16.83 -9.74
CA ALA A 130 11.63 -17.70 -9.76
C ALA A 130 11.31 -19.19 -9.57
N TYR A 131 10.16 -19.51 -8.94
CA TYR A 131 9.79 -20.88 -8.59
C TYR A 131 8.45 -21.30 -9.22
N ILE A 132 7.35 -20.62 -8.89
CA ILE A 132 6.00 -21.07 -9.28
C ILE A 132 5.78 -20.91 -10.80
N PHE A 133 6.10 -19.74 -11.34
CA PHE A 133 5.93 -19.42 -12.76
C PHE A 133 7.22 -19.56 -13.58
N ARG A 134 8.25 -20.19 -13.00
CA ARG A 134 9.56 -20.36 -13.66
C ARG A 134 9.46 -21.01 -15.04
N HIS A 135 8.58 -22.00 -15.17
CA HIS A 135 8.39 -22.78 -16.39
C HIS A 135 7.22 -22.28 -17.26
N THR A 136 6.59 -21.17 -16.88
CA THR A 136 5.52 -20.55 -17.65
C THR A 136 6.11 -19.60 -18.69
N ASP A 137 5.28 -19.14 -19.63
CA ASP A 137 5.69 -18.06 -20.55
C ASP A 137 6.25 -16.87 -19.73
N PRO A 138 7.47 -16.39 -20.02
CA PRO A 138 8.07 -15.21 -19.41
C PRO A 138 7.11 -14.03 -19.26
N ARG A 139 6.26 -13.79 -20.27
CA ARG A 139 5.27 -12.71 -20.27
C ARG A 139 4.19 -12.96 -19.24
N ALA A 140 3.66 -14.17 -19.19
CA ALA A 140 2.66 -14.56 -18.21
C ALA A 140 3.24 -14.49 -16.79
N SER A 141 4.46 -14.99 -16.58
CA SER A 141 5.17 -14.89 -15.30
C SER A 141 5.33 -13.43 -14.86
N TYR A 142 5.71 -12.53 -15.76
CA TYR A 142 5.88 -11.11 -15.45
C TYR A 142 4.56 -10.36 -15.23
N ILE A 143 3.50 -10.72 -15.96
CA ILE A 143 2.17 -10.12 -15.72
C ILE A 143 1.65 -10.58 -14.37
N LEU A 144 1.59 -11.88 -14.13
CA LEU A 144 0.86 -12.46 -13.00
C LEU A 144 1.57 -12.24 -11.67
N SER A 145 2.89 -12.42 -11.59
CA SER A 145 3.60 -12.39 -10.30
C SER A 145 3.48 -11.05 -9.56
N PRO A 146 3.89 -9.91 -10.14
CA PRO A 146 3.78 -8.63 -9.45
C PRO A 146 2.33 -8.17 -9.30
N THR A 147 1.45 -8.44 -10.27
CA THR A 147 0.04 -8.01 -10.17
C THR A 147 -0.72 -8.79 -9.11
N LEU A 148 -0.58 -10.12 -9.03
CA LEU A 148 -1.19 -10.93 -7.99
C LEU A 148 -0.66 -10.54 -6.61
N THR A 149 0.65 -10.33 -6.49
CA THR A 149 1.25 -9.92 -5.21
C THR A 149 0.74 -8.56 -4.77
N ALA A 150 0.74 -7.56 -5.67
CA ALA A 150 0.25 -6.23 -5.36
C ALA A 150 -1.26 -6.20 -5.09
N ALA A 151 -2.05 -7.00 -5.82
CA ALA A 151 -3.47 -7.18 -5.58
C ALA A 151 -3.74 -7.78 -4.20
N LEU A 152 -3.01 -8.83 -3.83
CA LEU A 152 -3.12 -9.45 -2.52
C LEU A 152 -2.80 -8.46 -1.40
N LEU A 153 -1.70 -7.71 -1.52
CA LEU A 153 -1.32 -6.70 -0.54
C LEU A 153 -2.35 -5.57 -0.44
N TRP A 154 -2.89 -5.14 -1.58
CA TRP A 154 -3.95 -4.14 -1.60
C TRP A 154 -5.23 -4.65 -0.92
N LEU A 155 -5.66 -5.88 -1.19
CA LEU A 155 -6.81 -6.50 -0.54
C LEU A 155 -6.61 -6.66 0.98
N ILE A 156 -5.41 -7.07 1.42
CA ILE A 156 -5.07 -7.16 2.85
C ILE A 156 -5.15 -5.77 3.49
N ALA A 157 -4.62 -4.74 2.82
CA ALA A 157 -4.69 -3.37 3.32
C ALA A 157 -6.14 -2.89 3.47
N GLN A 158 -6.99 -3.11 2.46
CA GLN A 158 -8.42 -2.78 2.52
C GLN A 158 -9.13 -3.53 3.64
N LYS A 159 -8.88 -4.84 3.81
CA LYS A 159 -9.47 -5.63 4.89
C LYS A 159 -9.06 -5.13 6.28
N ASN A 160 -7.82 -4.67 6.43
CA ASN A 160 -7.36 -4.06 7.67
C ASN A 160 -8.08 -2.74 7.96
N GLU A 161 -8.34 -1.94 6.94
CA GLU A 161 -9.11 -0.70 7.07
C GLU A 161 -10.56 -0.97 7.46
N GLU A 162 -11.24 -1.91 6.78
CA GLU A 162 -12.59 -2.34 7.16
C GLU A 162 -12.65 -2.82 8.61
N SER A 163 -11.66 -3.63 9.02
CA SER A 163 -11.57 -4.14 10.38
C SER A 163 -11.40 -3.00 11.40
N ARG A 164 -10.60 -1.98 11.06
CA ARG A 164 -10.44 -0.77 11.88
C ARG A 164 -11.75 0.00 11.99
N GLN A 165 -12.44 0.24 10.87
CA GLN A 165 -13.72 0.94 10.84
C GLN A 165 -14.78 0.22 11.67
N ARG A 166 -14.86 -1.11 11.58
CA ARG A 166 -15.76 -1.93 12.42
C ARG A 166 -15.48 -1.75 13.91
N ARG A 167 -14.21 -1.79 14.32
CA ARG A 167 -13.82 -1.56 15.73
C ARG A 167 -14.16 -0.15 16.23
N MET A 168 -14.06 0.87 15.37
CA MET A 168 -14.46 2.23 15.73
C MET A 168 -15.98 2.37 15.88
N ARG A 169 -16.77 1.70 15.02
CA ARG A 169 -18.24 1.70 15.11
C ARG A 169 -18.76 1.00 16.36
N LEU A 170 -18.05 0.00 16.88
CA LEU A 170 -18.40 -0.76 18.09
C LEU A 170 -18.00 -0.09 19.42
N HIS A 171 -17.31 1.06 19.39
CA HIS A 171 -17.00 1.86 20.59
C HIS A 171 -17.89 3.11 20.72
N LYS A 172 -19.11 3.04 20.18
CA LYS A 172 -20.22 3.93 20.57
C LYS A 172 -20.96 3.30 21.74
#